data_AF-A0A969S125-F1
#
_entry.id   AF-A0A969S125-F1
#
_cell.length_a   1.000
_cell.length_b   1.000
_cell.length_c   1.000
_cell.angle_alpha   90.00
_cell.angle_beta   90.00
_cell.angle_gamma   90.00
#
_symmetry.space_group_name_H-M   'P 1'
#
loop_
_entity.id
_entity.type
_entity.pdbx_description
1 polymer ?
#
loop_
_entity_poly.entity_id
_entity_poly.type
_entity_poly.pdbx_seq_one_letter_code
_entity_poly.pdbx_strand_id
1 'polypeptide(L)'
;MLGGYYGHPNPLRQEYILNGGNPTSGKDAAEVITQGANPGYPVGTLPDPDYKGFAYDFGRNRSPNGAIEYKSNTFNGALKNKLLVVEYSGGDDILSINLDANGNVSGTTQLASGFINPLDLAENP
;
A
#
# COMPACT_ATOMS: atom_id res chain seq x y z
N MET A 1 -15.57 14.52 -0.42
CA MET A 1 -14.38 14.38 0.42
C MET A 1 -13.25 15.14 -0.27
N LEU A 2 -12.53 15.99 0.45
CA LEU A 2 -11.23 16.47 -0.03
C LEU A 2 -10.27 15.27 0.02
N GLY A 3 -9.43 15.12 -1.01
CA GLY A 3 -8.48 14.01 -1.10
C GLY A 3 -7.36 14.07 -0.05
N GLY A 4 -6.27 13.35 -0.30
CA GLY A 4 -5.06 13.38 0.51
C GLY A 4 -3.83 13.19 -0.36
N TYR A 5 -2.65 13.51 0.18
CA TYR A 5 -1.37 13.14 -0.42
C TYR A 5 -0.88 11.82 0.16
N TYR A 6 -0.56 10.85 -0.69
CA TYR A 6 -0.21 9.47 -0.28
C TYR A 6 1.23 9.08 -0.64
N GLY A 7 2.09 10.09 -0.81
CA GLY A 7 3.54 9.90 -0.81
C GLY A 7 4.22 9.87 -2.18
N HIS A 8 3.49 9.91 -3.30
CA HIS A 8 4.12 10.03 -4.63
C HIS A 8 4.09 11.49 -5.13
N PRO A 9 5.24 12.19 -5.22
CA PRO A 9 5.29 13.61 -5.54
C PRO A 9 4.48 13.98 -6.78
N ASN A 10 3.66 15.02 -6.65
CA ASN A 10 2.84 15.54 -7.71
C ASN A 10 2.99 17.07 -7.81
N PRO A 11 3.89 17.56 -8.68
CA PRO A 11 4.12 18.99 -8.85
C PRO A 11 2.89 19.80 -9.26
N LEU A 12 1.92 19.19 -9.94
CA LEU A 12 0.67 19.88 -10.34
C LEU A 12 -0.24 20.18 -9.12
N ARG A 13 -0.04 19.45 -8.03
CA ARG A 13 -0.75 19.62 -6.75
C ARG A 13 0.10 20.33 -5.68
N GLN A 14 1.33 20.74 -6.04
CA GLN A 14 2.31 21.31 -5.12
C GLN A 14 2.69 20.35 -3.97
N GLU A 15 2.67 19.05 -4.25
CA GLU A 15 3.09 17.98 -3.33
C GLU A 15 4.48 17.48 -3.82
N TYR A 16 5.54 17.71 -3.05
CA TYR A 16 6.93 17.51 -3.52
C TYR A 16 7.73 16.51 -2.67
N ILE A 17 7.31 16.26 -1.44
CA ILE A 17 8.02 15.43 -0.47
C ILE A 17 7.58 13.98 -0.61
N LEU A 18 8.48 13.09 -1.02
CA LEU A 18 8.19 11.65 -1.10
C LEU A 18 7.84 11.11 0.30
N ASN A 19 6.74 10.36 0.39
CA ASN A 19 6.21 9.77 1.64
C ASN A 19 6.22 10.76 2.82
N GLY A 20 6.81 10.37 3.95
CA GLY A 20 6.81 11.13 5.20
C GLY A 20 7.93 12.16 5.33
N GLY A 21 8.80 12.30 4.32
CA GLY A 21 10.01 13.12 4.46
C GLY A 21 11.03 12.49 5.41
N ASN A 22 11.64 13.28 6.29
CA ASN A 22 12.51 12.82 7.39
C ASN A 22 12.38 13.80 8.57
N PRO A 23 11.24 13.76 9.29
CA PRO A 23 10.83 14.84 10.19
C PRO A 23 11.68 14.93 11.46
N THR A 24 12.19 13.80 11.96
CA THR A 24 12.98 13.73 13.20
C THR A 24 14.16 12.78 13.04
N SER A 25 15.07 12.70 14.02
CA SER A 25 16.11 11.67 14.04
C SER A 25 15.61 10.29 14.49
N GLY A 26 14.35 10.20 14.92
CA GLY A 26 13.70 8.95 15.27
C GLY A 26 13.20 8.24 14.03
N LYS A 27 13.31 6.91 14.03
CA LYS A 27 12.83 6.06 12.95
C LYS A 27 11.31 6.08 12.88
N ASP A 28 10.76 6.43 11.73
CA ASP A 28 9.35 6.23 11.39
C ASP A 28 9.19 5.37 10.12
N ALA A 29 8.00 4.83 9.89
CA ALA A 29 7.79 3.86 8.80
C ALA A 29 7.77 4.50 7.41
N ALA A 30 7.53 5.81 7.31
CA ALA A 30 7.36 6.53 6.06
C ALA A 30 8.56 7.43 5.72
N GLU A 31 9.59 7.45 6.57
CA GLU A 31 10.79 8.25 6.38
C GLU A 31 11.55 7.82 5.11
N VAL A 32 12.07 8.81 4.39
CA VAL A 32 12.94 8.63 3.24
C VAL A 32 14.34 9.04 3.69
N ILE A 33 15.05 8.08 4.26
CA ILE A 33 16.44 8.24 4.72
C ILE A 33 17.43 7.77 3.67
N THR A 34 18.71 8.08 3.89
CA THR A 34 19.80 7.58 3.06
C THR A 34 19.81 6.06 3.04
N GLN A 35 19.75 5.46 1.85
CA GLN A 35 19.86 4.02 1.67
C GLN A 35 20.69 3.70 0.42
N GLY A 36 21.89 3.16 0.63
CA GLY A 36 22.84 2.91 -0.46
C GLY A 36 23.23 4.21 -1.16
N ALA A 37 23.01 4.29 -2.46
CA ALA A 37 23.28 5.49 -3.26
C ALA A 37 22.16 6.55 -3.18
N ASN A 38 21.01 6.22 -2.60
CA ASN A 38 19.91 7.17 -2.45
C ASN A 38 20.19 8.08 -1.25
N PRO A 39 20.32 9.40 -1.45
CA PRO A 39 20.70 10.31 -0.36
C PRO A 39 19.60 10.50 0.69
N GLY A 40 18.32 10.29 0.32
CA GLY A 40 17.19 10.57 1.19
C GLY A 40 17.05 12.06 1.52
N TYR A 41 16.23 12.37 2.54
CA TYR A 41 16.06 13.72 3.06
C TYR A 41 16.90 13.96 4.33
N PRO A 42 17.40 15.19 4.57
CA PRO A 42 18.01 15.56 5.85
C PRO A 42 16.96 15.57 6.96
N VAL A 43 17.41 15.28 8.20
CA VAL A 43 16.57 15.37 9.40
C VAL A 43 15.98 16.79 9.52
N GLY A 44 14.68 16.87 9.79
CA GLY A 44 13.91 18.11 9.83
C GLY A 44 13.11 18.39 8.55
N THR A 45 13.21 17.52 7.53
CA THR A 45 12.36 17.62 6.34
C THR A 45 10.96 17.12 6.69
N LEU A 46 10.04 18.06 6.90
CA LEU A 46 8.66 17.73 7.23
C LEU A 46 7.95 17.08 6.03
N PRO A 47 6.97 16.19 6.26
CA PRO A 47 6.07 15.72 5.21
C PRO A 47 5.31 16.88 4.59
N ASP A 48 4.79 16.67 3.38
CA ASP A 48 3.82 17.61 2.80
C ASP A 48 2.59 17.77 3.73
N PRO A 49 1.99 18.98 3.86
CA PRO A 49 0.95 19.26 4.84
C PRO A 49 -0.29 18.35 4.78
N ASP A 50 -0.57 17.76 3.62
CA ASP A 50 -1.71 16.85 3.41
C ASP A 50 -1.32 15.37 3.33
N TYR A 51 -0.09 15.02 3.76
CA TYR A 51 0.35 13.62 3.79
C TYR A 51 -0.52 12.80 4.76
N LYS A 52 -1.04 11.66 4.28
CA LYS A 52 -1.95 10.78 5.04
C LYS A 52 -1.34 9.42 5.42
N GLY A 53 -0.07 9.18 5.08
CA GLY A 53 0.52 7.85 5.23
C GLY A 53 0.08 6.87 4.13
N PHE A 54 0.57 5.65 4.21
CA PHE A 54 0.06 4.52 3.41
C PHE A 54 -0.99 3.74 4.19
N ALA A 55 -1.95 3.13 3.50
CA ALA A 55 -2.96 2.28 4.15
C ALA A 55 -2.39 0.92 4.60
N TYR A 56 -1.40 0.41 3.85
CA TYR A 56 -0.72 -0.85 4.16
C TYR A 56 0.67 -0.87 3.50
N ASP A 57 1.66 -1.34 4.23
CA ASP A 57 2.99 -1.65 3.70
C ASP A 57 3.06 -3.15 3.44
N PHE A 58 3.13 -3.54 2.16
CA PHE A 58 3.29 -4.93 1.75
C PHE A 58 4.69 -5.47 2.09
N GLY A 59 5.65 -4.57 2.29
CA GLY A 59 7.04 -4.92 2.52
C GLY A 59 7.84 -5.00 1.23
N ARG A 60 9.13 -5.29 1.42
CA ARG A 60 10.14 -5.20 0.38
C ARG A 60 9.89 -6.18 -0.77
N ASN A 61 10.01 -5.68 -2.01
CA ASN A 61 9.96 -6.47 -3.24
C ASN A 61 8.68 -7.27 -3.45
N ARG A 62 7.55 -6.92 -2.82
CA ARG A 62 6.29 -7.66 -3.05
C ARG A 62 5.62 -7.33 -4.37
N SER A 63 5.74 -6.07 -4.82
CA SER A 63 5.15 -5.58 -6.08
C SER A 63 3.63 -5.84 -6.14
N PRO A 64 2.82 -5.15 -5.30
CA PRO A 64 1.36 -5.24 -5.40
C PRO A 64 0.89 -4.63 -6.73
N ASN A 65 0.36 -5.44 -7.64
CA ASN A 65 0.08 -5.03 -9.02
C ASN A 65 -1.42 -4.95 -9.35
N GLY A 66 -2.16 -6.02 -9.12
CA GLY A 66 -3.61 -6.08 -9.35
C GLY A 66 -4.38 -6.03 -8.05
N ALA A 67 -5.54 -5.38 -8.03
CA ALA A 67 -6.40 -5.36 -6.85
C ALA A 67 -7.89 -5.28 -7.21
N ILE A 68 -8.73 -6.00 -6.46
CA ILE A 68 -10.20 -5.92 -6.54
C ILE A 68 -10.83 -5.89 -5.14
N GLU A 69 -11.97 -5.23 -5.02
CA GLU A 69 -12.91 -5.51 -3.92
C GLU A 69 -13.78 -6.70 -4.35
N TYR A 70 -13.80 -7.77 -3.56
CA TYR A 70 -14.60 -8.96 -3.86
C TYR A 70 -16.06 -8.76 -3.42
N LYS A 71 -17.02 -8.93 -4.35
CA LYS A 71 -18.42 -8.53 -4.14
C LYS A 71 -19.38 -9.70 -3.96
N SER A 72 -19.05 -10.88 -4.48
CA SER A 72 -19.93 -12.04 -4.50
C SER A 72 -20.17 -12.65 -3.11
N ASN A 73 -21.30 -13.33 -2.97
CA ASN A 73 -21.60 -14.18 -1.81
C ASN A 73 -21.05 -15.61 -1.95
N THR A 74 -20.30 -15.92 -3.01
CA THR A 74 -19.60 -17.21 -3.14
C THR A 74 -18.70 -17.47 -1.92
N PHE A 75 -18.38 -18.74 -1.66
CA PHE A 75 -17.65 -19.16 -0.46
C PHE A 75 -18.38 -18.75 0.83
N ASN A 76 -19.71 -18.80 0.83
CA ASN A 76 -20.57 -18.34 1.93
C ASN A 76 -20.29 -16.87 2.35
N GLY A 77 -19.85 -16.03 1.41
CA GLY A 77 -19.51 -14.64 1.65
C GLY A 77 -18.20 -14.41 2.40
N ALA A 78 -17.36 -15.44 2.58
CA ALA A 78 -16.12 -15.34 3.35
C ALA A 78 -15.11 -14.30 2.81
N LEU A 79 -15.20 -13.96 1.53
CA LEU A 79 -14.34 -12.95 0.87
C LEU A 79 -15.06 -11.63 0.61
N LYS A 80 -16.36 -11.54 0.85
CA LYS A 80 -17.15 -10.36 0.52
C LYS A 80 -16.64 -9.13 1.27
N ASN A 81 -16.52 -8.00 0.56
CA ASN A 81 -16.00 -6.72 1.03
C ASN A 81 -14.51 -6.75 1.46
N LYS A 82 -13.76 -7.81 1.09
CA LYS A 82 -12.31 -7.82 1.26
C LYS A 82 -11.63 -7.28 0.02
N LEU A 83 -10.51 -6.60 0.22
CA LEU A 83 -9.61 -6.23 -0.86
C LEU A 83 -8.69 -7.42 -1.15
N LEU A 84 -8.72 -7.93 -2.38
CA LEU A 84 -7.80 -8.96 -2.85
C LEU A 84 -6.71 -8.28 -3.68
N VAL A 85 -5.45 -8.54 -3.35
CA VAL A 85 -4.29 -7.91 -3.99
C VAL A 85 -3.34 -8.99 -4.49
N VAL A 86 -2.88 -8.85 -5.72
CA VAL A 86 -1.89 -9.74 -6.35
C VAL A 86 -0.49 -9.18 -6.10
N GLU A 87 0.42 -10.00 -5.57
CA GLU A 87 1.81 -9.63 -5.34
C GLU A 87 2.71 -10.34 -6.37
N TYR A 88 3.16 -9.57 -7.37
CA TYR A 88 3.86 -10.08 -8.55
C TYR A 88 5.24 -10.67 -8.25
N SER A 89 6.00 -10.14 -7.28
CA SER A 89 7.42 -10.50 -7.15
C SER A 89 7.67 -11.42 -5.96
N GLY A 90 8.22 -10.91 -4.85
CA GLY A 90 8.56 -11.72 -3.68
C GLY A 90 7.37 -12.37 -2.96
N GLY A 91 6.15 -12.24 -3.49
CA GLY A 91 4.94 -12.92 -3.03
C GLY A 91 4.56 -14.10 -3.89
N ASP A 92 4.38 -13.91 -5.20
CA ASP A 92 3.81 -14.92 -6.10
C ASP A 92 2.47 -15.46 -5.57
N ASP A 93 1.67 -14.57 -4.97
CA ASP A 93 0.47 -14.87 -4.20
C ASP A 93 -0.64 -13.83 -4.39
N ILE A 94 -1.81 -14.17 -3.86
CA ILE A 94 -2.95 -13.27 -3.68
C ILE A 94 -3.13 -13.07 -2.19
N LEU A 95 -3.02 -11.82 -1.73
CA LEU A 95 -3.30 -11.42 -0.37
C LEU A 95 -4.75 -10.98 -0.24
N SER A 96 -5.45 -11.46 0.78
CA SER A 96 -6.73 -10.93 1.21
C SER A 96 -6.52 -9.96 2.36
N ILE A 97 -7.06 -8.74 2.23
CA ILE A 97 -6.97 -7.66 3.20
C ILE A 97 -8.37 -7.40 3.75
N ASN A 98 -8.51 -7.51 5.07
CA ASN A 98 -9.72 -7.15 5.79
C ASN A 98 -9.70 -5.66 6.11
N LEU A 99 -10.82 -4.99 5.87
CA LEU A 99 -11.03 -3.59 6.26
C LEU A 99 -12.01 -3.52 7.43
N ASP A 100 -11.73 -2.63 8.40
CA ASP A 100 -12.70 -2.28 9.44
C ASP A 100 -13.80 -1.34 8.90
N ALA A 101 -14.75 -0.97 9.75
CA ALA A 101 -15.85 -0.08 9.37
C ALA A 101 -15.41 1.34 8.95
N ASN A 102 -14.18 1.73 9.27
CA ASN A 102 -13.60 3.02 8.90
C ASN A 102 -12.71 2.91 7.65
N GLY A 103 -12.56 1.72 7.07
CA GLY A 103 -11.70 1.46 5.92
C GLY A 103 -10.23 1.24 6.28
N ASN A 104 -9.89 1.06 7.56
CA ASN A 104 -8.51 0.74 7.96
C ASN A 104 -8.26 -0.77 7.78
N VAL A 105 -7.02 -1.14 7.47
CA VAL A 105 -6.62 -2.54 7.45
C VAL A 105 -6.69 -3.12 8.86
N SER A 106 -7.52 -4.16 9.03
CA SER A 106 -7.71 -4.86 10.30
C SER A 106 -7.02 -6.23 10.34
N GLY A 107 -6.56 -6.71 9.20
CA GLY A 107 -5.78 -7.95 9.10
C GLY A 107 -5.56 -8.37 7.66
N THR A 108 -4.57 -9.23 7.46
CA THR A 108 -4.24 -9.78 6.14
C THR A 108 -4.12 -11.30 6.20
N THR A 109 -4.30 -11.97 5.06
CA THR A 109 -4.23 -13.42 4.94
C THR A 109 -3.75 -13.78 3.54
N GLN A 110 -2.70 -14.59 3.41
CA GLN A 110 -2.32 -15.17 2.12
C GLN A 110 -3.44 -16.13 1.67
N LEU A 111 -4.16 -15.75 0.63
CA LEU A 111 -5.35 -16.46 0.16
C LEU A 111 -4.98 -17.64 -0.74
N ALA A 112 -4.03 -17.42 -1.64
CA ALA A 112 -3.51 -18.42 -2.56
C ALA A 112 -2.07 -18.05 -2.94
N SER A 113 -1.23 -19.03 -3.24
CA SER A 113 0.18 -18.85 -3.58
C SER A 113 0.63 -19.82 -4.66
N GLY A 114 1.89 -19.70 -5.10
CA GLY A 114 2.48 -20.59 -6.10
C GLY A 114 2.17 -20.17 -7.53
N PHE A 115 1.80 -18.90 -7.71
CA PHE A 115 1.74 -18.29 -9.03
C PHE A 115 3.17 -18.03 -9.55
N ILE A 116 3.28 -17.62 -10.81
CA ILE A 116 4.54 -17.18 -11.39
C ILE A 116 4.30 -15.78 -11.89
N ASN A 117 4.79 -14.80 -11.13
CA ASN A 117 4.72 -13.39 -11.46
C ASN A 117 3.30 -12.93 -11.86
N PRO A 118 2.27 -13.16 -11.01
CA PRO A 118 0.90 -12.79 -11.32
C PRO A 118 0.76 -11.26 -11.39
N LEU A 119 -0.01 -10.75 -12.36
CA LEU A 119 -0.16 -9.31 -12.57
C LEU A 119 -1.53 -8.77 -12.16
N ASP A 120 -2.59 -9.52 -12.43
CA ASP A 120 -3.96 -9.05 -12.28
C ASP A 120 -4.89 -10.16 -11.80
N LEU A 121 -6.03 -9.77 -11.25
CA LEU A 121 -7.13 -10.64 -10.88
C LEU A 121 -8.47 -9.99 -11.22
N ALA A 122 -9.44 -10.81 -11.61
CA ALA A 122 -10.79 -10.36 -11.85
C ALA A 122 -11.79 -11.28 -11.15
N GLU A 123 -12.88 -10.69 -10.68
CA GLU A 123 -14.06 -11.43 -10.23
C GLU A 123 -14.96 -11.72 -11.43
N ASN A 124 -15.36 -12.98 -11.60
CA ASN A 124 -16.34 -13.35 -12.61
C ASN A 124 -17.73 -12.81 -12.20
N PRO A 125 -18.49 -12.17 -13.13
CA PRO A 125 -19.83 -11.63 -12.83
C PRO A 125 -20.84 -12.65 -12.29
#